data_AF-A0A8I1NEM9-F1
#
_entry.id   AF-A0A8I1NEM9-F1
#
_cell.length_a   1.000
_cell.length_b   1.000
_cell.length_c   1.000
_cell.angle_alpha   90.00
_cell.angle_beta   90.00
_cell.angle_gamma   90.00
#
_symmetry.space_group_name_H-M   'P 1'
#
loop_
_entity.id
_entity.type
_entity.pdbx_description
1 polymer ?
#
loop_
_entity_poly.entity_id
_entity_poly.type
_entity_poly.pdbx_seq_one_letter_code
_entity_poly.pdbx_strand_id
1 'polypeptide(L)'
;MNLRTVALAGAVGLVLADSSIVVLALPEIFRQFDTSISGVSWVLIIFNLVLALLAVPAAHLARRFGPGRSAAVGLAFFAGGSLVCGLATGLGPLLTGRAVQAAGGAVAVVGALELMVSTFGDNRRAVATWVGAGAIGAAVGPGLGGLLTELVSWQSIFLVQVPVAIVAGVPLREIVVQETREWKIPEPVQAVDGNKPHLPANLALALVSASIAATLFLIVLMLIEGWLLTPIEAALVVTVLPVAALVGKRIGDGIDSERIRAASGAILLAGGLAALGLLPKAAVWLVIPPQILAGIGLSLVLSALTEAALHGRSAAAVHGGWTISARHAGVVIGLLILTPIFTHQLDQQREAALDAGTAIVLDSPIDPSDKIDLGEKLAAEVEDQGDRVPDLSPAFEPMPTDPEQRDQYEAILTGIESQLKKAATKAFSLSFLISALFGLLALIPIGMTRRLDL
;
A
#
# COMPACT_ATOMS: atom_id res chain seq x y z
N MET A 1 14.74 -9.04 23.93
CA MET A 1 15.05 -9.38 22.52
C MET A 1 16.53 -9.08 22.31
N ASN A 2 17.34 -10.00 21.77
CA ASN A 2 18.77 -9.71 21.54
C ASN A 2 18.93 -8.74 20.36
N LEU A 3 20.09 -8.08 20.23
CA LEU A 3 20.35 -7.08 19.18
C LEU A 3 20.17 -7.66 17.77
N ARG A 4 20.47 -8.95 17.57
CA ARG A 4 20.33 -9.65 16.28
C ARG A 4 18.87 -9.77 15.86
N THR A 5 17.99 -10.20 16.76
CA THR A 5 16.54 -10.28 16.51
C THR A 5 15.95 -8.91 16.23
N VAL A 6 16.39 -7.86 16.94
CA VAL A 6 15.95 -6.48 16.67
C VAL A 6 16.37 -6.03 15.27
N ALA A 7 17.61 -6.32 14.85
CA ALA A 7 18.11 -5.98 13.53
C ALA A 7 17.35 -6.72 12.41
N LEU A 8 17.09 -8.02 12.59
CA LEU A 8 16.30 -8.82 11.65
C LEU A 8 14.85 -8.34 11.55
N ALA A 9 14.22 -8.01 12.68
CA ALA A 9 12.89 -7.41 12.70
C ALA A 9 12.90 -6.03 12.02
N GLY A 10 13.91 -5.20 12.28
CA GLY A 10 14.09 -3.91 11.64
C GLY A 10 14.23 -4.03 10.11
N ALA A 11 15.01 -4.99 9.62
CA ALA A 11 15.16 -5.24 8.18
C ALA A 11 13.84 -5.67 7.53
N VAL A 12 13.10 -6.59 8.16
CA VAL A 12 11.78 -7.03 7.67
C VAL A 12 10.78 -5.87 7.69
N GLY A 13 10.74 -5.10 8.78
CA GLY A 13 9.90 -3.93 8.92
C GLY A 13 10.21 -2.87 7.88
N LEU A 14 11.49 -2.58 7.62
CA LEU A 14 11.92 -1.63 6.59
C LEU A 14 11.43 -2.03 5.20
N VAL A 15 11.68 -3.27 4.79
CA VAL A 15 11.29 -3.75 3.46
C VAL A 15 9.77 -3.74 3.28
N LEU A 16 9.00 -4.09 4.32
CA LEU A 16 7.53 -4.06 4.20
C LEU A 16 6.95 -2.65 4.36
N ALA A 17 7.59 -1.76 5.11
CA ALA A 17 7.21 -0.35 5.21
C ALA A 17 7.27 0.33 3.84
N ASP A 18 8.27 -0.02 3.02
CA ASP A 18 8.46 0.54 1.68
C ASP A 18 7.22 0.39 0.77
N SER A 19 6.49 -0.72 0.88
CA SER A 19 5.26 -0.94 0.10
C SER A 19 4.12 0.02 0.46
N SER A 20 4.19 0.65 1.64
CA SER A 20 3.17 1.57 2.17
C SER A 20 3.60 3.04 2.19
N ILE A 21 4.88 3.33 2.44
CA ILE A 21 5.41 4.70 2.52
C ILE A 21 5.32 5.44 1.17
N VAL A 22 5.54 4.71 0.07
CA VAL A 22 5.52 5.25 -1.29
C VAL A 22 4.14 5.70 -1.75
N VAL A 23 3.08 5.19 -1.15
CA VAL A 23 1.71 5.48 -1.60
C VAL A 23 1.40 6.98 -1.50
N LEU A 24 1.88 7.64 -0.43
CA LEU A 24 1.68 9.08 -0.18
C LEU A 24 2.50 9.97 -1.13
N ALA A 25 3.55 9.42 -1.74
CA ALA A 25 4.39 10.10 -2.71
C ALA A 25 3.86 10.01 -4.14
N LEU A 26 2.96 9.06 -4.44
CA LEU A 26 2.47 8.85 -5.82
C LEU A 26 1.82 10.09 -6.43
N PRO A 27 0.97 10.86 -5.73
CA PRO A 27 0.40 12.10 -6.28
C PRO A 27 1.48 13.08 -6.75
N GLU A 28 2.55 13.26 -5.97
CA GLU A 28 3.64 14.16 -6.33
C GLU A 28 4.50 13.61 -7.48
N ILE A 29 4.76 12.29 -7.51
CA ILE A 29 5.46 11.64 -8.63
C ILE A 29 4.65 11.78 -9.93
N PHE A 30 3.33 11.58 -9.83
CA PHE A 30 2.39 11.77 -10.93
C PHE A 30 2.44 13.19 -11.48
N ARG A 31 2.49 14.20 -10.59
CA ARG A 31 2.63 15.61 -10.95
C ARG A 31 3.99 15.95 -11.55
N GLN A 32 5.07 15.55 -10.90
CA GLN A 32 6.43 15.93 -11.30
C GLN A 32 6.87 15.29 -12.61
N PHE A 33 6.45 14.05 -12.89
CA PHE A 33 6.83 13.34 -14.11
C PHE A 33 5.83 13.48 -15.25
N ASP A 34 4.76 14.28 -15.06
CA ASP A 34 3.71 14.50 -16.05
C ASP A 34 3.29 13.19 -16.75
N THR A 35 2.95 12.20 -15.93
CA THR A 35 2.64 10.84 -16.38
C THR A 35 1.16 10.54 -16.19
N SER A 36 0.71 9.37 -16.64
CA SER A 36 -0.67 8.93 -16.43
C SER A 36 -0.85 8.21 -15.10
N ILE A 37 -2.11 8.07 -14.66
CA ILE A 37 -2.47 7.23 -13.50
C ILE A 37 -1.93 5.80 -13.67
N SER A 38 -1.94 5.28 -14.90
CA SER A 38 -1.33 3.99 -15.24
C SER A 38 0.18 4.01 -15.05
N GLY A 39 0.86 5.06 -15.53
CA GLY A 39 2.31 5.24 -15.35
C GLY A 39 2.73 5.26 -13.88
N VAL A 40 2.02 6.02 -13.04
CA VAL A 40 2.37 6.12 -11.62
C VAL A 40 2.02 4.84 -10.84
N SER A 41 0.96 4.12 -11.21
CA SER A 41 0.62 2.85 -10.55
C SER A 41 1.71 1.78 -10.77
N TRP A 42 2.47 1.86 -11.87
CA TRP A 42 3.62 0.98 -12.10
C TRP A 42 4.72 1.10 -11.04
N VAL A 43 4.83 2.23 -10.33
CA VAL A 43 5.77 2.39 -9.21
C VAL A 43 5.45 1.42 -8.07
N LEU A 44 4.16 1.13 -7.84
CA LEU A 44 3.72 0.09 -6.93
C LEU A 44 3.80 -1.30 -7.58
N ILE A 45 3.31 -1.44 -8.82
CA ILE A 45 3.19 -2.73 -9.49
C ILE A 45 4.56 -3.39 -9.66
N ILE A 46 5.58 -2.66 -10.12
CA ILE A 46 6.90 -3.28 -10.41
C ILE A 46 7.56 -3.84 -9.16
N PHE A 47 7.49 -3.11 -8.03
CA PHE A 47 8.04 -3.54 -6.76
C PHE A 47 7.35 -4.82 -6.26
N ASN A 48 6.02 -4.81 -6.27
CA ASN A 48 5.22 -5.97 -5.86
C ASN A 48 5.41 -7.15 -6.82
N LEU A 49 5.49 -6.91 -8.13
CA LEU A 49 5.69 -7.95 -9.14
C LEU A 49 7.03 -8.66 -8.95
N VAL A 50 8.10 -7.91 -8.72
CA VAL A 50 9.42 -8.50 -8.46
C VAL A 50 9.41 -9.32 -7.17
N LEU A 51 8.79 -8.82 -6.09
CA LEU A 51 8.61 -9.63 -4.86
C LEU A 51 7.79 -10.89 -5.12
N ALA A 52 6.71 -10.78 -5.90
CA ALA A 52 5.83 -11.89 -6.26
C ALA A 52 6.61 -13.00 -6.97
N LEU A 53 7.49 -12.64 -7.89
CA LEU A 53 8.26 -13.56 -8.71
C LEU A 53 9.51 -14.11 -8.01
N LEU A 54 10.19 -13.30 -7.19
CA LEU A 54 11.51 -13.63 -6.64
C LEU A 54 11.50 -14.17 -5.21
N ALA A 55 10.42 -14.05 -4.43
CA ALA A 55 10.44 -14.48 -3.03
C ALA A 55 10.71 -15.99 -2.84
N VAL A 56 10.11 -16.85 -3.68
CA VAL A 56 10.39 -18.31 -3.66
C VAL A 56 11.83 -18.62 -4.13
N PRO A 57 12.31 -18.14 -5.29
CA PRO A 57 13.72 -18.28 -5.68
C PRO A 57 14.70 -17.78 -4.62
N ALA A 58 14.40 -16.63 -3.99
CA ALA A 58 15.20 -16.05 -2.93
C ALA A 58 15.28 -16.96 -1.69
N ALA A 59 14.19 -17.65 -1.35
CA ALA A 59 14.19 -18.64 -0.27
C ALA A 59 15.16 -19.79 -0.53
N HIS A 60 15.16 -20.32 -1.75
CA HIS A 60 16.09 -21.36 -2.15
C HIS A 60 17.54 -20.86 -2.19
N LEU A 61 17.75 -19.62 -2.65
CA LEU A 61 19.05 -18.97 -2.65
C LEU A 61 19.60 -18.81 -1.23
N ALA A 62 18.79 -18.36 -0.28
CA ALA A 62 19.16 -18.19 1.12
C ALA A 62 19.60 -19.50 1.78
N ARG A 63 18.86 -20.59 1.52
CA ARG A 63 19.23 -21.93 2.01
C ARG A 63 20.53 -22.46 1.39
N ARG A 64 20.86 -22.05 0.16
CA ARG A 64 22.08 -22.50 -0.52
C ARG A 64 23.31 -21.73 -0.04
N PHE A 65 23.22 -20.40 0.04
CA PHE A 65 24.38 -19.53 0.26
C PHE A 65 24.61 -19.12 1.72
N GLY A 66 23.61 -19.31 2.58
CA GLY A 66 23.63 -18.89 3.98
C GLY A 66 22.64 -17.75 4.22
N PRO A 67 21.72 -17.87 5.19
CA PRO A 67 20.64 -16.91 5.38
C PRO A 67 21.12 -15.54 5.85
N GLY A 68 22.22 -15.44 6.61
CA GLY A 68 22.85 -14.18 7.00
C GLY A 68 23.55 -13.46 5.86
N ARG A 69 24.29 -14.19 5.02
CA ARG A 69 24.86 -13.65 3.77
C ARG A 69 23.76 -13.14 2.84
N SER A 70 22.71 -13.94 2.64
CA SER A 70 21.58 -13.52 1.82
C SER A 70 20.88 -12.31 2.43
N ALA A 71 20.65 -12.27 3.75
CA ALA A 71 20.05 -11.11 4.39
C ALA A 71 20.87 -9.84 4.19
N ALA A 72 22.19 -9.90 4.38
CA ALA A 72 23.08 -8.76 4.22
C ALA A 72 23.19 -8.29 2.76
N VAL A 73 23.36 -9.21 1.80
CA VAL A 73 23.41 -8.88 0.37
C VAL A 73 22.07 -8.32 -0.09
N GLY A 74 20.96 -8.93 0.31
CA GLY A 74 19.62 -8.45 -0.01
C GLY A 74 19.41 -7.02 0.48
N LEU A 75 19.83 -6.72 1.71
CA LEU A 75 19.71 -5.39 2.29
C LEU A 75 20.61 -4.35 1.58
N ALA A 76 21.80 -4.75 1.13
CA ALA A 76 22.65 -3.90 0.31
C ALA A 76 22.03 -3.58 -1.06
N PHE A 77 21.44 -4.58 -1.73
CA PHE A 77 20.69 -4.37 -2.98
C PHE A 77 19.44 -3.50 -2.76
N PHE A 78 18.74 -3.71 -1.64
CA PHE A 78 17.61 -2.88 -1.25
C PHE A 78 18.03 -1.41 -1.09
N ALA A 79 19.11 -1.15 -0.35
CA ALA A 79 19.67 0.19 -0.17
C ALA A 79 20.12 0.80 -1.52
N GLY A 80 20.78 0.02 -2.37
CA GLY A 80 21.20 0.48 -3.71
C GLY A 80 20.01 0.84 -4.61
N GLY A 81 18.98 0.00 -4.66
CA GLY A 81 17.74 0.29 -5.38
C GLY A 81 17.03 1.53 -4.84
N SER A 82 16.99 1.69 -3.51
CA SER A 82 16.42 2.86 -2.86
C SER A 82 17.19 4.15 -3.21
N LEU A 83 18.53 4.10 -3.25
CA LEU A 83 19.33 5.23 -3.72
C LEU A 83 19.02 5.59 -5.17
N VAL A 84 18.85 4.61 -6.05
CA VAL A 84 18.46 4.85 -7.45
C VAL A 84 17.08 5.51 -7.51
N CYS A 85 16.10 5.06 -6.72
CA CYS A 85 14.79 5.70 -6.64
C CYS A 85 14.86 7.15 -6.13
N GLY A 86 15.63 7.41 -5.07
CA GLY A 86 15.78 8.74 -4.49
C GLY A 86 16.55 9.74 -5.37
N LEU A 87 17.29 9.25 -6.37
CA LEU A 87 18.01 10.07 -7.35
C LEU A 87 17.32 10.07 -8.72
N ALA A 88 16.13 9.48 -8.84
CA ALA A 88 15.46 9.33 -10.12
C ALA A 88 14.94 10.67 -10.65
N THR A 89 15.32 11.00 -11.88
CA THR A 89 14.88 12.20 -12.62
C THR A 89 13.78 11.88 -13.64
N GLY A 90 13.18 10.70 -13.57
CA GLY A 90 12.10 10.27 -14.44
C GLY A 90 11.58 8.88 -14.08
N LEU A 91 10.47 8.50 -14.71
CA LEU A 91 9.76 7.25 -14.39
C LEU A 91 10.62 5.99 -14.67
N GLY A 92 11.36 5.94 -15.79
CA GLY A 92 12.19 4.77 -16.14
C GLY A 92 13.26 4.40 -15.10
N PRO A 93 14.13 5.35 -14.69
CA PRO A 93 15.08 5.12 -13.59
C PRO A 93 14.38 4.77 -12.27
N LEU A 94 13.25 5.42 -11.95
CA LEU A 94 12.48 5.11 -10.75
C LEU A 94 12.01 3.65 -10.76
N LEU A 95 11.38 3.18 -11.84
CA LEU A 95 10.90 1.79 -11.96
C LEU A 95 12.05 0.78 -11.90
N THR A 96 13.20 1.10 -12.46
CA THR A 96 14.41 0.26 -12.40
C THR A 96 14.93 0.16 -10.96
N GLY A 97 15.02 1.30 -10.26
CA GLY A 97 15.37 1.33 -8.84
C GLY A 97 14.41 0.49 -8.00
N ARG A 98 13.09 0.60 -8.26
CA ARG A 98 12.04 -0.18 -7.57
C ARG A 98 12.20 -1.69 -7.80
N ALA A 99 12.55 -2.10 -9.01
CA ALA A 99 12.80 -3.51 -9.33
C ALA A 99 14.04 -4.04 -8.58
N VAL A 100 15.14 -3.29 -8.56
CA VAL A 100 16.36 -3.65 -7.81
C VAL A 100 16.09 -3.69 -6.31
N GLN A 101 15.35 -2.71 -5.80
CA GLN A 101 14.95 -2.59 -4.41
C GLN A 101 14.13 -3.82 -3.98
N ALA A 102 13.11 -4.19 -4.75
CA ALA A 102 12.27 -5.37 -4.50
C ALA A 102 13.06 -6.68 -4.56
N ALA A 103 13.98 -6.83 -5.51
CA ALA A 103 14.83 -8.02 -5.61
C ALA A 103 15.70 -8.19 -4.36
N GLY A 104 16.32 -7.10 -3.89
CA GLY A 104 17.07 -7.09 -2.63
C GLY A 104 16.18 -7.39 -1.42
N GLY A 105 14.99 -6.77 -1.37
CA GLY A 105 14.00 -6.97 -0.32
C GLY A 105 13.53 -8.43 -0.20
N ALA A 106 13.27 -9.10 -1.33
CA ALA A 106 12.89 -10.51 -1.36
C ALA A 106 13.92 -11.41 -0.67
N VAL A 107 15.20 -11.20 -1.00
CA VAL A 107 16.32 -11.95 -0.43
C VAL A 107 16.52 -11.61 1.05
N ALA A 108 16.40 -10.34 1.41
CA ALA A 108 16.54 -9.88 2.79
C ALA A 108 15.48 -10.48 3.73
N VAL A 109 14.20 -10.39 3.33
CA VAL A 109 13.06 -10.81 4.16
C VAL A 109 13.05 -12.32 4.39
N VAL A 110 13.37 -13.11 3.37
CA VAL A 110 13.40 -14.57 3.51
C VAL A 110 14.63 -15.06 4.28
N GLY A 111 15.80 -14.45 4.03
CA GLY A 111 17.00 -14.72 4.83
C GLY A 111 16.78 -14.40 6.32
N ALA A 112 16.07 -13.29 6.60
CA ALA A 112 15.75 -12.90 7.96
C ALA A 112 14.82 -13.92 8.67
N LEU A 113 13.83 -14.47 7.98
CA LEU A 113 12.95 -15.50 8.55
C LEU A 113 13.74 -16.76 8.95
N GLU A 114 14.65 -17.23 8.10
CA GLU A 114 15.47 -18.42 8.40
C GLU A 114 16.42 -18.16 9.59
N LEU A 115 17.01 -16.97 9.66
CA LEU A 115 17.81 -16.56 10.82
C LEU A 115 16.98 -16.44 12.10
N MET A 116 15.75 -15.94 12.03
CA MET A 116 14.88 -15.89 13.19
C MET A 116 14.55 -17.31 13.68
N VAL A 117 14.21 -18.23 12.76
CA VAL A 117 13.93 -19.64 13.11
C VAL A 117 15.10 -20.28 13.85
N SER A 118 16.31 -20.14 13.32
CA SER A 118 17.52 -20.67 13.97
C SER A 118 17.84 -19.98 15.30
N THR A 119 17.58 -18.68 15.42
CA THR A 119 17.85 -17.92 16.66
C THR A 119 16.87 -18.25 17.78
N PHE A 120 15.58 -18.42 17.46
CA PHE A 120 14.55 -18.70 18.45
C PHE A 120 14.47 -20.18 18.84
N GLY A 121 14.84 -21.10 17.94
CA GLY A 121 14.62 -22.55 18.13
C GLY A 121 13.14 -22.95 18.18
N ASP A 122 12.23 -22.00 17.91
CA ASP A 122 10.79 -22.14 17.93
C ASP A 122 10.22 -21.43 16.69
N ASN A 123 9.74 -22.23 15.73
CA ASN A 123 9.17 -21.72 14.48
C ASN A 123 7.99 -20.78 14.72
N ARG A 124 7.16 -21.03 15.74
CA ARG A 124 5.97 -20.22 16.01
C ARG A 124 6.37 -18.83 16.45
N ARG A 125 7.33 -18.72 17.38
CA ARG A 125 7.87 -17.42 17.84
C ARG A 125 8.60 -16.67 16.74
N ALA A 126 9.38 -17.37 15.92
CA ALA A 126 10.09 -16.77 14.80
C ALA A 126 9.12 -16.18 13.76
N VAL A 127 8.13 -16.97 13.32
CA VAL A 127 7.09 -16.52 12.39
C VAL A 127 6.28 -15.37 12.98
N ALA A 128 5.85 -15.46 14.24
CA ALA A 128 5.10 -14.39 14.89
C ALA A 128 5.90 -13.07 14.97
N THR A 129 7.21 -13.15 15.23
CA THR A 129 8.10 -11.97 15.26
C THR A 129 8.29 -11.40 13.86
N TRP A 130 8.48 -12.26 12.84
CA TRP A 130 8.62 -11.86 11.45
C TRP A 130 7.36 -11.18 10.91
N VAL A 131 6.17 -11.77 11.14
CA VAL A 131 4.88 -11.19 10.77
C VAL A 131 4.65 -9.87 11.52
N GLY A 132 4.93 -9.84 12.82
CA GLY A 132 4.77 -8.64 13.64
C GLY A 132 5.66 -7.48 13.19
N ALA A 133 6.92 -7.76 12.86
CA ALA A 133 7.84 -6.78 12.30
C ALA A 133 7.33 -6.19 10.98
N GLY A 134 6.83 -7.05 10.09
CA GLY A 134 6.23 -6.64 8.84
C GLY A 134 4.97 -5.78 9.02
N ALA A 135 4.10 -6.14 9.97
CA ALA A 135 2.89 -5.38 10.28
C ALA A 135 3.21 -4.00 10.87
N ILE A 136 4.19 -3.91 11.77
CA ILE A 136 4.66 -2.63 12.32
C ILE A 136 5.25 -1.76 11.20
N GLY A 137 6.09 -2.33 10.34
CA GLY A 137 6.65 -1.63 9.19
C GLY A 137 5.58 -1.01 8.29
N ALA A 138 4.61 -1.83 7.86
CA ALA A 138 3.48 -1.38 7.06
C ALA A 138 2.61 -0.32 7.77
N ALA A 139 2.54 -0.37 9.11
CA ALA A 139 1.76 0.58 9.89
C ALA A 139 2.41 1.96 10.01
N VAL A 140 3.74 2.00 10.06
CA VAL A 140 4.51 3.24 10.16
C VAL A 140 4.59 3.97 8.82
N GLY A 141 4.46 3.24 7.71
CA GLY A 141 4.63 3.75 6.35
C GLY A 141 3.80 4.99 6.01
N PRO A 142 2.45 4.99 6.14
CA PRO A 142 1.63 6.13 5.75
C PRO A 142 2.00 7.44 6.48
N GLY A 143 2.16 7.38 7.80
CA GLY A 143 2.53 8.53 8.62
C GLY A 143 3.89 9.12 8.25
N LEU A 144 4.92 8.26 8.12
CA LEU A 144 6.25 8.72 7.68
C LEU A 144 6.25 9.20 6.22
N GLY A 145 5.48 8.55 5.35
CA GLY A 145 5.39 8.86 3.93
C GLY A 145 4.83 10.25 3.69
N GLY A 146 3.70 10.59 4.34
CA GLY A 146 3.12 11.93 4.23
C GLY A 146 4.05 13.00 4.78
N LEU A 147 4.67 12.76 5.94
CA LEU A 147 5.59 13.70 6.57
C LEU A 147 6.81 14.01 5.69
N LEU A 148 7.45 12.97 5.17
CA LEU A 148 8.66 13.10 4.34
C LEU A 148 8.35 13.72 2.97
N THR A 149 7.23 13.32 2.36
CA THR A 149 6.78 13.85 1.07
C THR A 149 6.50 15.35 1.18
N GLU A 150 5.72 15.77 2.18
CA GLU A 150 5.33 17.18 2.33
C GLU A 150 6.46 18.09 2.83
N LEU A 151 7.25 17.66 3.82
CA LEU A 151 8.26 18.55 4.44
C LEU A 151 9.59 18.61 3.69
N VAL A 152 9.89 17.61 2.86
CA VAL A 152 11.20 17.49 2.19
C VAL A 152 11.03 17.29 0.70
N SER A 153 10.45 16.17 0.29
CA SER A 153 10.14 15.78 -1.09
C SER A 153 9.83 14.30 -1.14
N TRP A 154 9.15 13.83 -2.19
CA TRP A 154 8.91 12.40 -2.37
C TRP A 154 10.20 11.57 -2.49
N GLN A 155 11.30 12.10 -3.02
CA GLN A 155 12.57 11.37 -3.13
C GLN A 155 13.12 10.94 -1.77
N SER A 156 12.84 11.74 -0.74
CA SER A 156 13.34 11.54 0.62
C SER A 156 12.85 10.22 1.25
N ILE A 157 11.67 9.72 0.84
CA ILE A 157 11.15 8.43 1.33
C ILE A 157 12.06 7.26 0.95
N PHE A 158 12.81 7.39 -0.14
CA PHE A 158 13.77 6.39 -0.60
C PHE A 158 15.14 6.65 0.04
N LEU A 159 15.59 7.91 0.03
CA LEU A 159 16.89 8.27 0.58
C LEU A 159 17.01 7.95 2.08
N VAL A 160 15.96 8.12 2.88
CA VAL A 160 15.95 7.77 4.32
C VAL A 160 16.05 6.27 4.56
N GLN A 161 15.61 5.43 3.63
CA GLN A 161 15.71 3.98 3.78
C GLN A 161 17.16 3.49 3.65
N VAL A 162 18.03 4.21 2.94
CA VAL A 162 19.45 3.86 2.77
C VAL A 162 20.19 3.79 4.11
N PRO A 163 20.23 4.84 4.95
CA PRO A 163 20.89 4.76 6.26
C PRO A 163 20.20 3.75 7.19
N VAL A 164 18.87 3.60 7.13
CA VAL A 164 18.16 2.60 7.95
C VAL A 164 18.55 1.17 7.55
N ALA A 165 18.67 0.88 6.26
CA ALA A 165 19.15 -0.38 5.74
C ALA A 165 20.59 -0.66 6.18
N ILE A 166 21.48 0.34 6.12
CA ILE A 166 22.86 0.21 6.59
C ILE A 166 22.89 -0.14 8.08
N VAL A 167 22.15 0.60 8.91
CA VAL A 167 22.07 0.37 10.36
C VAL A 167 21.51 -1.01 10.68
N ALA A 168 20.45 -1.46 10.00
CA ALA A 168 19.90 -2.80 10.17
C ALA A 168 20.87 -3.91 9.70
N GLY A 169 21.76 -3.61 8.76
CA GLY A 169 22.76 -4.54 8.23
C GLY A 169 23.99 -4.72 9.12
N VAL A 170 24.37 -3.73 9.92
CA VAL A 170 25.58 -3.78 10.77
C VAL A 170 25.62 -5.04 11.67
N PRO A 171 24.54 -5.42 12.39
CA PRO A 171 24.55 -6.61 13.25
C PRO A 171 24.63 -7.93 12.48
N LEU A 172 24.31 -7.94 11.18
CA LEU A 172 24.42 -9.13 10.33
C LEU A 172 25.87 -9.47 9.99
N ARG A 173 26.81 -8.52 10.11
CA ARG A 173 28.23 -8.74 9.78
C ARG A 173 28.84 -9.92 10.54
N GLU A 174 28.56 -10.03 11.83
CA GLU A 174 29.07 -11.15 12.64
C GLU A 174 28.52 -12.49 12.17
N ILE A 175 27.23 -12.53 11.86
CA ILE A 175 26.54 -13.72 11.36
C ILE A 175 27.14 -14.14 10.03
N VAL A 176 27.37 -13.19 9.12
CA VAL A 176 28.02 -13.43 7.82
C VAL A 176 29.42 -14.00 7.97
N VAL A 177 30.20 -13.51 8.94
CA VAL A 177 31.55 -14.03 9.22
C VAL A 177 31.49 -15.46 9.75
N GLN A 178 30.56 -15.75 10.66
CA GLN A 178 30.35 -17.10 11.21
C GLN A 178 29.92 -18.08 10.11
N GLU A 179 28.91 -17.73 9.33
CA GLU A 179 28.45 -18.51 8.17
C GLU A 179 29.58 -18.73 7.16
N THR A 180 30.46 -17.76 6.98
CA THR A 180 31.57 -17.92 6.03
C THR A 180 32.58 -18.98 6.43
N ARG A 181 32.70 -19.24 7.73
CA ARG A 181 33.61 -20.26 8.25
C ARG A 181 32.95 -21.63 8.34
N GLU A 182 31.66 -21.68 8.66
CA GLU A 182 31.03 -22.90 9.17
C GLU A 182 29.74 -23.32 8.44
N TRP A 183 29.26 -22.54 7.46
CA TRP A 183 27.99 -22.84 6.79
C TRP A 183 28.02 -24.17 6.04
N LYS A 184 27.14 -25.08 6.48
CA LYS A 184 26.81 -26.31 5.78
C LYS A 184 25.43 -26.15 5.19
N ILE A 185 25.28 -26.50 3.92
CA ILE A 185 23.96 -26.52 3.27
C ILE A 185 23.08 -27.45 4.10
N PRO A 186 21.92 -26.96 4.62
CA PRO A 186 21.03 -27.79 5.41
C PRO A 186 20.66 -29.03 4.61
N GLU A 187 20.68 -30.20 5.24
CA GLU A 187 20.19 -31.40 4.57
C GLU A 187 18.77 -31.16 4.04
N PRO A 188 18.40 -31.74 2.89
CA PRO A 188 17.04 -31.64 2.40
C PRO A 188 16.12 -32.23 3.46
N VAL A 189 15.45 -31.36 4.23
CA VAL A 189 14.40 -31.81 5.14
C VAL A 189 13.42 -32.57 4.26
N GLN A 190 13.21 -33.87 4.54
CA GLN A 190 12.16 -34.65 3.91
C GLN A 190 10.84 -34.00 4.32
N ALA A 191 10.39 -33.04 3.51
CA ALA A 191 9.18 -32.31 3.80
C ALA A 191 8.03 -33.31 3.74
N VAL A 192 7.33 -33.48 4.86
CA VAL A 192 6.10 -34.29 4.95
C VAL A 192 5.10 -33.87 3.86
N ASP A 193 5.18 -32.61 3.41
CA ASP A 193 4.29 -31.98 2.43
C ASP A 193 4.92 -31.82 1.03
N GLY A 194 6.15 -32.31 0.81
CA GLY A 194 6.88 -32.16 -0.46
C GLY A 194 7.19 -30.71 -0.87
N ASN A 195 7.34 -29.78 0.09
CA ASN A 195 7.51 -28.32 -0.12
C ASN A 195 6.38 -27.63 -0.91
N LYS A 196 5.21 -28.26 -1.05
CA LYS A 196 4.08 -27.67 -1.77
C LYS A 196 3.44 -26.55 -0.93
N PRO A 197 3.06 -25.41 -1.53
CA PRO A 197 2.42 -24.32 -0.80
C PRO A 197 1.05 -24.75 -0.23
N HIS A 198 0.65 -24.11 0.87
CA HIS A 198 -0.72 -24.25 1.37
C HIS A 198 -1.67 -23.48 0.44
N LEU A 199 -2.09 -24.12 -0.66
CA LEU A 199 -2.77 -23.42 -1.76
C LEU A 199 -4.01 -22.61 -1.31
N PRO A 200 -4.94 -23.15 -0.47
CA PRO A 200 -6.09 -22.37 -0.03
C PRO A 200 -5.70 -21.10 0.76
N ALA A 201 -4.88 -21.23 1.80
CA ALA A 201 -4.39 -20.09 2.58
C ALA A 201 -3.65 -19.03 1.74
N ASN A 202 -2.78 -19.46 0.81
CA ASN A 202 -2.05 -18.52 -0.06
C ASN A 202 -2.97 -17.86 -1.10
N LEU A 203 -3.96 -18.58 -1.65
CA LEU A 203 -4.96 -17.98 -2.53
C LEU A 203 -5.84 -16.96 -1.79
N ALA A 204 -6.25 -17.28 -0.56
CA ALA A 204 -6.96 -16.34 0.30
C ALA A 204 -6.13 -15.08 0.60
N LEU A 205 -4.83 -15.26 0.90
CA LEU A 205 -3.89 -14.15 1.11
C LEU A 205 -3.73 -13.28 -0.14
N ALA A 206 -3.69 -13.87 -1.33
CA ALA A 206 -3.64 -13.13 -2.58
C ALA A 206 -4.88 -12.26 -2.77
N LEU A 207 -6.08 -12.82 -2.56
CA LEU A 207 -7.35 -12.09 -2.68
C LEU A 207 -7.46 -10.97 -1.63
N VAL A 208 -7.09 -11.23 -0.37
CA VAL A 208 -7.03 -10.22 0.70
C VAL A 208 -6.02 -9.12 0.36
N SER A 209 -4.86 -9.47 -0.20
CA SER A 209 -3.83 -8.47 -0.56
C SER A 209 -4.26 -7.62 -1.76
N ALA A 210 -4.96 -8.22 -2.74
CA ALA A 210 -5.59 -7.48 -3.84
C ALA A 210 -6.60 -6.45 -3.31
N SER A 211 -7.39 -6.84 -2.31
CA SER A 211 -8.36 -5.99 -1.62
C SER A 211 -7.70 -4.77 -0.95
N ILE A 212 -6.64 -4.97 -0.16
CA ILE A 212 -6.06 -3.89 0.67
C ILE A 212 -5.09 -2.98 -0.09
N ALA A 213 -4.20 -3.54 -0.90
CA ALA A 213 -3.17 -2.72 -1.54
C ALA A 213 -3.75 -1.78 -2.60
N ALA A 214 -4.79 -2.23 -3.27
CA ALA A 214 -5.64 -1.37 -4.08
C ALA A 214 -6.31 -0.26 -3.25
N THR A 215 -6.82 -0.61 -2.08
CA THR A 215 -7.51 0.34 -1.20
C THR A 215 -6.57 1.43 -0.70
N LEU A 216 -5.38 1.09 -0.20
CA LEU A 216 -4.43 2.09 0.30
C LEU A 216 -4.01 3.06 -0.81
N PHE A 217 -3.84 2.56 -2.04
CA PHE A 217 -3.60 3.40 -3.21
C PHE A 217 -4.79 4.31 -3.53
N LEU A 218 -5.99 3.76 -3.63
CA LEU A 218 -7.20 4.49 -4.03
C LEU A 218 -7.64 5.52 -2.99
N ILE A 219 -7.56 5.19 -1.69
CA ILE A 219 -7.92 6.14 -0.63
C ILE A 219 -6.96 7.32 -0.61
N VAL A 220 -5.66 7.09 -0.81
CA VAL A 220 -4.67 8.18 -0.86
C VAL A 220 -4.90 9.07 -2.07
N LEU A 221 -5.12 8.48 -3.26
CA LEU A 221 -5.48 9.26 -4.45
C LEU A 221 -6.80 10.02 -4.26
N MET A 222 -7.82 9.40 -3.68
CA MET A 222 -9.09 10.07 -3.42
C MET A 222 -8.92 11.26 -2.48
N LEU A 223 -8.11 11.13 -1.44
CA LEU A 223 -7.88 12.20 -0.47
C LEU A 223 -7.05 13.34 -1.08
N ILE A 224 -5.93 13.02 -1.75
CA ILE A 224 -5.01 14.04 -2.25
C ILE A 224 -5.47 14.60 -3.60
N GLU A 225 -5.68 13.75 -4.60
CA GLU A 225 -6.06 14.19 -5.94
C GLU A 225 -7.58 14.42 -6.04
N GLY A 226 -8.41 13.69 -5.29
CA GLY A 226 -9.87 13.86 -5.35
C GLY A 226 -10.42 14.95 -4.43
N TRP A 227 -9.90 15.08 -3.21
CA TRP A 227 -10.40 16.00 -2.18
C TRP A 227 -9.44 17.16 -1.89
N LEU A 228 -8.29 17.20 -2.59
CA LEU A 228 -7.28 18.26 -2.49
C LEU A 228 -6.68 18.41 -1.07
N LEU A 229 -6.59 17.31 -0.33
CA LEU A 229 -5.90 17.28 0.98
C LEU A 229 -4.37 17.30 0.78
N THR A 230 -3.65 17.87 1.74
CA THR A 230 -2.18 17.78 1.72
C THR A 230 -1.71 16.35 2.02
N PRO A 231 -0.46 15.97 1.65
CA PRO A 231 0.07 14.64 1.97
C PRO A 231 0.05 14.29 3.46
N ILE A 232 0.31 15.25 4.36
CA ILE A 232 0.23 15.05 5.82
C ILE A 232 -1.21 14.85 6.27
N GLU A 233 -2.16 15.65 5.78
CA GLU A 233 -3.58 15.47 6.11
C GLU A 233 -4.07 14.09 5.66
N ALA A 234 -3.78 13.70 4.42
CA ALA A 234 -4.10 12.38 3.91
C ALA A 234 -3.41 11.26 4.71
N ALA A 235 -2.15 11.45 5.11
CA ALA A 235 -1.44 10.47 5.94
C ALA A 235 -2.07 10.31 7.33
N LEU A 236 -2.51 11.39 7.98
CA LEU A 236 -3.23 11.32 9.25
C LEU A 236 -4.53 10.52 9.11
N VAL A 237 -5.27 10.75 8.03
CA VAL A 237 -6.53 10.04 7.74
C VAL A 237 -6.30 8.56 7.45
N VAL A 238 -5.29 8.23 6.63
CA VAL A 238 -5.00 6.85 6.21
C VAL A 238 -4.32 6.03 7.30
N THR A 239 -3.65 6.68 8.26
CA THR A 239 -3.02 6.02 9.42
C THR A 239 -4.05 5.36 10.35
N VAL A 240 -5.34 5.71 10.26
CA VAL A 240 -6.43 5.05 11.00
C VAL A 240 -6.45 3.54 10.73
N LEU A 241 -6.33 3.12 9.47
CA LEU A 241 -6.37 1.71 9.07
C LEU A 241 -5.26 0.86 9.72
N PRO A 242 -3.96 1.21 9.60
CA PRO A 242 -2.90 0.43 10.23
C PRO A 242 -2.93 0.48 11.76
N VAL A 243 -3.32 1.60 12.37
CA VAL A 243 -3.50 1.67 13.83
C VAL A 243 -4.61 0.74 14.28
N ALA A 244 -5.75 0.74 13.58
CA ALA A 244 -6.83 -0.19 13.84
C ALA A 244 -6.41 -1.66 13.64
N ALA A 245 -5.56 -1.95 12.66
CA ALA A 245 -4.98 -3.28 12.48
C ALA A 245 -4.10 -3.70 13.68
N LEU A 246 -3.21 -2.82 14.16
CA LEU A 246 -2.39 -3.12 15.34
C LEU A 246 -3.24 -3.35 16.60
N VAL A 247 -4.33 -2.61 16.77
CA VAL A 247 -5.28 -2.81 17.89
C VAL A 247 -6.09 -4.10 17.71
N GLY A 248 -6.52 -4.39 16.48
CA GLY A 248 -7.31 -5.56 16.11
C GLY A 248 -6.64 -6.89 16.43
N LYS A 249 -5.30 -6.92 16.50
CA LYS A 249 -4.54 -8.09 16.97
C LYS A 249 -5.05 -8.60 18.33
N ARG A 250 -5.32 -7.70 19.29
CA ARG A 250 -5.80 -8.08 20.63
C ARG A 250 -7.20 -8.70 20.60
N ILE A 251 -8.02 -8.33 19.62
CA ILE A 251 -9.36 -8.88 19.42
C ILE A 251 -9.25 -10.33 18.92
N GLY A 252 -8.29 -10.59 18.03
CA GLY A 252 -8.07 -11.91 17.45
C GLY A 252 -7.51 -12.95 18.42
N ASP A 253 -6.86 -12.52 19.51
CA ASP A 253 -6.36 -13.41 20.56
C ASP A 253 -7.50 -14.12 21.32
N GLY A 254 -8.73 -13.60 21.26
CA GLY A 254 -9.92 -14.22 21.87
C GLY A 254 -10.68 -15.18 20.95
N ILE A 255 -10.21 -15.42 19.72
CA ILE A 255 -10.87 -16.29 18.73
C ILE A 255 -9.97 -17.49 18.45
N ASP A 256 -10.32 -18.65 19.02
CA ASP A 256 -9.50 -19.86 18.96
C ASP A 256 -9.47 -20.49 17.55
N SER A 257 -10.59 -20.49 16.81
CA SER A 257 -10.63 -21.07 15.47
C SER A 257 -10.00 -20.13 14.45
N GLU A 258 -8.89 -20.56 13.82
CA GLU A 258 -8.22 -19.78 12.78
C GLU A 258 -9.15 -19.54 11.58
N ARG A 259 -10.07 -20.47 11.29
CA ARG A 259 -11.04 -20.35 10.19
C ARG A 259 -12.04 -19.23 10.46
N ILE A 260 -12.63 -19.22 11.65
CA ILE A 260 -13.59 -18.19 12.05
C ILE A 260 -12.89 -16.83 12.06
N ARG A 261 -11.70 -16.77 12.65
CA ARG A 261 -10.87 -15.55 12.67
C ARG A 261 -10.57 -15.03 11.26
N ALA A 262 -10.19 -15.90 10.33
CA ALA A 262 -9.95 -15.54 8.94
C ALA A 262 -11.22 -15.05 8.23
N ALA A 263 -12.34 -15.77 8.39
CA ALA A 263 -13.60 -15.44 7.73
C ALA A 263 -14.18 -14.12 8.26
N SER A 264 -14.24 -13.94 9.58
CA SER A 264 -14.66 -12.69 10.21
C SER A 264 -13.77 -11.53 9.78
N GLY A 265 -12.44 -11.74 9.73
CA GLY A 265 -11.50 -10.74 9.23
C GLY A 265 -11.78 -10.31 7.79
N ALA A 266 -12.00 -11.28 6.88
CA ALA A 266 -12.32 -11.02 5.48
C ALA A 266 -13.65 -10.25 5.31
N ILE A 267 -14.66 -10.59 6.11
CA ILE A 267 -15.97 -9.91 6.10
C ILE A 267 -15.85 -8.47 6.61
N LEU A 268 -15.15 -8.25 7.73
CA LEU A 268 -14.94 -6.90 8.27
C LEU A 268 -14.13 -6.03 7.30
N LEU A 269 -13.08 -6.61 6.69
CA LEU A 269 -12.31 -5.96 5.65
C LEU A 269 -13.21 -5.54 4.49
N ALA A 270 -13.94 -6.49 3.89
CA ALA A 270 -14.83 -6.20 2.77
C ALA A 270 -15.93 -5.19 3.14
N GLY A 271 -16.49 -5.27 4.35
CA GLY A 271 -17.50 -4.33 4.84
C GLY A 271 -16.95 -2.91 4.98
N GLY A 272 -15.73 -2.75 5.49
CA GLY A 272 -15.06 -1.46 5.58
C GLY A 272 -14.80 -0.86 4.19
N LEU A 273 -14.37 -1.68 3.24
CA LEU A 273 -14.16 -1.25 1.85
C LEU A 273 -15.46 -0.90 1.14
N ALA A 274 -16.50 -1.69 1.31
CA ALA A 274 -17.81 -1.40 0.75
C ALA A 274 -18.36 -0.09 1.32
N ALA A 275 -18.17 0.18 2.62
CA ALA A 275 -18.57 1.45 3.23
C ALA A 275 -17.77 2.65 2.68
N LEU A 276 -16.47 2.50 2.37
CA LEU A 276 -15.70 3.53 1.65
C LEU A 276 -16.23 3.74 0.21
N GLY A 277 -16.67 2.68 -0.46
CA GLY A 277 -17.29 2.78 -1.78
C GLY A 277 -18.67 3.45 -1.79
N LEU A 278 -19.35 3.51 -0.65
CA LEU A 278 -20.72 4.02 -0.51
C LEU A 278 -20.78 5.36 0.25
N LEU A 279 -19.71 6.13 0.24
CA LEU A 279 -19.67 7.44 0.89
C LEU A 279 -20.70 8.41 0.28
N PRO A 280 -21.57 9.05 1.09
CA PRO A 280 -22.58 9.95 0.57
C PRO A 280 -22.03 11.31 0.12
N LYS A 281 -20.88 11.73 0.66
CA LYS A 281 -20.22 13.01 0.37
C LYS A 281 -18.76 12.97 0.78
N ALA A 282 -17.98 13.93 0.26
CA ALA A 282 -16.61 14.16 0.67
C ALA A 282 -16.57 14.72 2.11
N ALA A 283 -16.23 13.87 3.07
CA ALA A 283 -15.98 14.29 4.45
C ALA A 283 -15.03 13.32 5.15
N VAL A 284 -13.95 13.86 5.71
CA VAL A 284 -12.90 13.07 6.38
C VAL A 284 -13.44 12.18 7.49
N TRP A 285 -14.37 12.68 8.30
CA TRP A 285 -14.93 11.89 9.40
C TRP A 285 -15.71 10.65 8.93
N LEU A 286 -16.26 10.66 7.70
CA LEU A 286 -16.99 9.52 7.14
C LEU A 286 -16.06 8.37 6.73
N VAL A 287 -14.78 8.65 6.46
CA VAL A 287 -13.82 7.61 6.09
C VAL A 287 -13.20 6.92 7.30
N ILE A 288 -13.33 7.47 8.50
CA ILE A 288 -12.69 6.94 9.71
C ILE A 288 -13.32 5.59 10.15
N PRO A 289 -14.65 5.47 10.36
CA PRO A 289 -15.23 4.19 10.79
C PRO A 289 -15.01 3.02 9.81
N PRO A 290 -15.17 3.21 8.47
CA PRO A 290 -14.84 2.19 7.49
C PRO A 290 -13.37 1.71 7.56
N GLN A 291 -12.43 2.63 7.78
CA GLN A 291 -11.01 2.29 7.94
C GLN A 291 -10.72 1.52 9.23
N ILE A 292 -11.41 1.85 10.33
CA ILE A 292 -11.29 1.08 11.58
C ILE A 292 -11.76 -0.36 11.35
N LEU A 293 -12.91 -0.53 10.72
CA LEU A 293 -13.48 -1.83 10.38
C LEU A 293 -12.54 -2.63 9.48
N ALA A 294 -12.01 -1.98 8.43
CA ALA A 294 -11.08 -2.57 7.49
C ALA A 294 -9.74 -2.96 8.15
N GLY A 295 -9.21 -2.10 9.02
CA GLY A 295 -7.97 -2.33 9.76
C GLY A 295 -8.07 -3.53 10.70
N ILE A 296 -9.13 -3.58 11.52
CA ILE A 296 -9.38 -4.74 12.40
C ILE A 296 -9.54 -6.01 11.56
N GLY A 297 -10.33 -5.95 10.49
CA GLY A 297 -10.53 -7.06 9.57
C GLY A 297 -9.22 -7.60 8.98
N LEU A 298 -8.38 -6.69 8.49
CA LEU A 298 -7.03 -6.97 7.97
C LEU A 298 -6.17 -7.71 9.00
N SER A 299 -6.14 -7.25 10.25
CA SER A 299 -5.35 -7.92 11.28
C SER A 299 -5.79 -9.36 11.50
N LEU A 300 -7.09 -9.59 11.63
CA LEU A 300 -7.65 -10.92 11.91
C LEU A 300 -7.39 -11.89 10.76
N VAL A 301 -7.61 -11.44 9.52
CA VAL A 301 -7.45 -12.30 8.34
C VAL A 301 -5.98 -12.57 8.03
N LEU A 302 -5.10 -11.57 8.14
CA LEU A 302 -3.69 -11.73 7.80
C LEU A 302 -2.98 -12.62 8.81
N SER A 303 -3.24 -12.45 10.11
CA SER A 303 -2.62 -13.29 11.14
C SER A 303 -3.06 -14.75 10.98
N ALA A 304 -4.36 -14.98 10.83
CA ALA A 304 -4.92 -16.33 10.70
C ALA A 304 -4.42 -17.05 9.44
N LEU A 305 -4.45 -16.39 8.28
CA LEU A 305 -4.02 -17.02 7.03
C LEU A 305 -2.51 -17.22 6.96
N THR A 306 -1.71 -16.33 7.56
CA THR A 306 -0.26 -16.50 7.59
C THR A 306 0.15 -17.63 8.55
N GLU A 307 -0.53 -17.76 9.70
CA GLU A 307 -0.35 -18.90 10.59
C GLU A 307 -0.71 -20.20 9.85
N ALA A 308 -1.88 -20.28 9.22
CA ALA A 308 -2.30 -21.41 8.40
C ALA A 308 -1.32 -21.78 7.26
N ALA A 309 -0.68 -20.77 6.65
CA ALA A 309 0.26 -20.98 5.56
C ALA A 309 1.63 -21.52 6.01
N LEU A 310 2.01 -21.29 7.28
CA LEU A 310 3.35 -21.55 7.81
C LEU A 310 3.41 -22.58 8.95
N HIS A 311 2.31 -22.80 9.68
CA HIS A 311 2.28 -23.66 10.86
C HIS A 311 2.62 -25.11 10.53
N GLY A 312 3.50 -25.73 11.32
CA GLY A 312 3.84 -27.14 11.23
C GLY A 312 4.67 -27.53 10.00
N ARG A 313 5.12 -26.54 9.21
CA ARG A 313 5.82 -26.80 7.95
C ARG A 313 7.34 -26.79 8.11
N SER A 314 7.98 -27.81 7.53
CA SER A 314 9.43 -27.87 7.35
C SER A 314 9.88 -26.82 6.34
N ALA A 315 11.01 -26.15 6.58
CA ALA A 315 11.54 -25.06 5.74
C ALA A 315 10.67 -23.79 5.70
N ALA A 316 10.57 -23.12 6.85
CA ALA A 316 9.81 -21.88 7.03
C ALA A 316 10.15 -20.80 6.00
N ALA A 317 11.41 -20.65 5.59
CA ALA A 317 11.79 -19.71 4.53
C ALA A 317 11.12 -19.96 3.18
N VAL A 318 10.99 -21.22 2.74
CA VAL A 318 10.38 -21.55 1.44
C VAL A 318 8.87 -21.31 1.47
N HIS A 319 8.20 -21.72 2.55
CA HIS A 319 6.78 -21.43 2.72
C HIS A 319 6.51 -19.94 2.93
N GLY A 320 7.39 -19.24 3.65
CA GLY A 320 7.39 -17.78 3.75
C GLY A 320 7.54 -17.12 2.39
N GLY A 321 8.44 -17.62 1.54
CA GLY A 321 8.58 -17.22 0.14
C GLY A 321 7.28 -17.35 -0.64
N TRP A 322 6.58 -18.49 -0.54
CA TRP A 322 5.26 -18.67 -1.17
C TRP A 322 4.21 -17.68 -0.65
N THR A 323 4.20 -17.43 0.66
CA THR A 323 3.29 -16.48 1.29
C THR A 323 3.54 -15.04 0.85
N ILE A 324 4.81 -14.61 0.78
CA ILE A 324 5.20 -13.31 0.22
C ILE A 324 4.77 -13.26 -1.25
N SER A 325 5.11 -14.28 -2.04
CA SER A 325 4.77 -14.35 -3.46
C SER A 325 3.27 -14.18 -3.71
N ALA A 326 2.44 -14.93 -2.99
CA ALA A 326 0.99 -14.89 -3.14
C ALA A 326 0.40 -13.52 -2.76
N ARG A 327 0.87 -12.93 -1.65
CA ARG A 327 0.41 -11.61 -1.21
C ARG A 327 0.70 -10.54 -2.27
N HIS A 328 1.95 -10.46 -2.74
CA HIS A 328 2.34 -9.44 -3.70
C HIS A 328 1.77 -9.70 -5.11
N ALA A 329 1.57 -10.96 -5.52
CA ALA A 329 0.82 -11.28 -6.73
C ALA A 329 -0.62 -10.75 -6.65
N GLY A 330 -1.26 -10.92 -5.48
CA GLY A 330 -2.57 -10.34 -5.19
C GLY A 330 -2.59 -8.82 -5.38
N VAL A 331 -1.62 -8.11 -4.78
CA VAL A 331 -1.48 -6.65 -4.95
C VAL A 331 -1.38 -6.26 -6.42
N VAL A 332 -0.52 -6.93 -7.19
CA VAL A 332 -0.33 -6.66 -8.62
C VAL A 332 -1.62 -6.86 -9.41
N ILE A 333 -2.32 -7.98 -9.20
CA ILE A 333 -3.58 -8.29 -9.88
C ILE A 333 -4.64 -7.24 -9.53
N GLY A 334 -4.75 -6.87 -8.25
CA GLY A 334 -5.68 -5.84 -7.79
C GLY A 334 -5.43 -4.50 -8.49
N LEU A 335 -4.19 -4.02 -8.50
CA LEU A 335 -3.82 -2.76 -9.16
C LEU A 335 -4.04 -2.81 -10.68
N LEU A 336 -3.66 -3.90 -11.35
CA LEU A 336 -3.85 -4.05 -12.81
C LEU A 336 -5.33 -4.06 -13.23
N ILE A 337 -6.23 -4.56 -12.38
CA ILE A 337 -7.67 -4.55 -12.64
C ILE A 337 -8.26 -3.17 -12.33
N LEU A 338 -7.87 -2.58 -11.20
CA LEU A 338 -8.53 -1.39 -10.69
C LEU A 338 -8.04 -0.10 -11.33
N THR A 339 -6.77 -0.01 -11.74
CA THR A 339 -6.25 1.20 -12.36
C THR A 339 -7.02 1.58 -13.63
N PRO A 340 -7.25 0.70 -14.62
CA PRO A 340 -8.03 1.06 -15.80
C PRO A 340 -9.49 1.42 -15.50
N ILE A 341 -10.11 0.71 -14.54
CA ILE A 341 -11.48 0.99 -14.10
C ILE A 341 -11.56 2.38 -13.49
N PHE A 342 -10.63 2.70 -12.58
CA PHE A 342 -10.55 4.00 -11.94
C PHE A 342 -10.33 5.12 -12.95
N THR A 343 -9.36 4.97 -13.87
CA THR A 343 -9.12 5.97 -14.92
C THR A 343 -10.37 6.22 -15.75
N HIS A 344 -11.04 5.16 -16.21
CA HIS A 344 -12.28 5.30 -16.99
C HIS A 344 -13.40 6.00 -16.21
N GLN A 345 -13.52 5.73 -14.90
CA GLN A 345 -14.52 6.39 -14.07
C GLN A 345 -14.19 7.86 -13.80
N LEU A 346 -12.91 8.18 -13.63
CA LEU A 346 -12.47 9.55 -13.42
C LEU A 346 -12.81 10.41 -14.64
N ASP A 347 -12.54 9.92 -15.85
CA ASP A 347 -12.87 10.61 -17.10
C ASP A 347 -14.37 10.93 -17.20
N GLN A 348 -15.23 9.93 -16.92
CA GLN A 348 -16.68 10.11 -16.94
C GLN A 348 -17.17 11.11 -15.88
N GLN A 349 -16.56 11.11 -14.69
CA GLN A 349 -16.94 12.03 -13.63
C GLN A 349 -16.40 13.45 -13.88
N ARG A 350 -15.26 13.59 -14.56
CA ARG A 350 -14.72 14.90 -14.97
C ARG A 350 -15.68 15.60 -15.92
N GLU A 351 -16.13 14.92 -16.97
CA GLU A 351 -17.09 15.48 -17.94
C GLU A 351 -18.38 15.94 -17.24
N ALA A 352 -18.96 15.09 -16.39
CA ALA A 352 -20.15 15.44 -15.63
C ALA A 352 -19.93 16.62 -14.66
N ALA A 353 -18.73 16.77 -14.10
CA ALA A 353 -18.39 17.89 -13.22
C ALA A 353 -18.21 19.20 -13.99
N LEU A 354 -17.63 19.15 -15.19
CA LEU A 354 -17.48 20.32 -16.08
C LEU A 354 -18.84 20.82 -16.55
N ASP A 355 -19.75 19.92 -16.91
CA ASP A 355 -21.13 20.28 -17.27
C ASP A 355 -21.85 20.96 -16.09
N ALA A 356 -21.73 20.38 -14.89
CA ALA A 356 -22.31 20.94 -13.68
C ALA A 356 -21.69 22.30 -13.31
N GLY A 357 -20.37 22.44 -13.44
CA GLY A 357 -19.66 23.70 -13.19
C GLY A 357 -20.07 24.79 -14.17
N THR A 358 -20.18 24.44 -15.45
CA THR A 358 -20.68 25.35 -16.50
C THR A 358 -22.09 25.83 -16.18
N ALA A 359 -22.99 24.94 -15.76
CA ALA A 359 -24.34 25.31 -15.33
C ALA A 359 -24.33 26.28 -14.13
N ILE A 360 -23.47 26.07 -13.13
CA ILE A 360 -23.33 26.98 -11.97
C ILE A 360 -22.92 28.38 -12.40
N VAL A 361 -21.93 28.50 -13.30
CA VAL A 361 -21.50 29.81 -13.83
C VAL A 361 -22.60 30.47 -14.64
N LEU A 362 -23.28 29.71 -15.51
CA LEU A 362 -24.37 30.23 -16.35
C LEU A 362 -25.59 30.70 -15.54
N ASP A 363 -25.95 29.99 -14.47
CA ASP A 363 -27.09 30.30 -13.62
C ASP A 363 -26.76 31.35 -12.53
N SER A 364 -25.49 31.73 -12.39
CA SER A 364 -25.05 32.70 -11.38
C SER A 364 -25.60 34.12 -11.63
N PRO A 365 -25.71 34.96 -10.59
CA PRO A 365 -26.22 36.33 -10.73
C PRO A 365 -25.20 37.35 -11.26
N ILE A 366 -23.96 36.93 -11.59
CA ILE A 366 -22.91 37.84 -12.07
C ILE A 366 -23.23 38.36 -13.48
N ASP A 367 -22.57 39.46 -13.88
CA ASP A 367 -22.80 40.08 -15.18
C ASP A 367 -22.41 39.15 -16.35
N PRO A 368 -23.09 39.22 -17.50
CA PRO A 368 -22.81 38.34 -18.64
C PRO A 368 -21.37 38.39 -19.17
N SER A 369 -20.70 39.55 -19.11
CA SER A 369 -19.27 39.66 -19.46
C SER A 369 -18.40 38.86 -18.50
N ASP A 370 -18.70 38.96 -17.21
CA ASP A 370 -17.94 38.32 -16.14
C ASP A 370 -18.09 36.80 -16.19
N LYS A 371 -19.24 36.30 -16.64
CA LYS A 371 -19.46 34.86 -16.92
C LYS A 371 -18.53 34.34 -18.01
N ILE A 372 -18.35 35.12 -19.09
CA ILE A 372 -17.49 34.72 -20.21
C ILE A 372 -16.03 34.71 -19.75
N ASP A 373 -15.59 35.80 -19.09
CA ASP A 373 -14.22 35.92 -18.58
C ASP A 373 -13.89 34.82 -17.57
N LEU A 374 -14.81 34.53 -16.64
CA LEU A 374 -14.64 33.44 -15.67
C LEU A 374 -14.64 32.07 -16.37
N GLY A 375 -15.51 31.86 -17.35
CA GLY A 375 -15.58 30.62 -18.13
C GLY A 375 -14.27 30.34 -18.88
N GLU A 376 -13.67 31.34 -19.50
CA GLU A 376 -12.37 31.20 -20.18
C GLU A 376 -11.25 30.85 -19.21
N LYS A 377 -11.19 31.51 -18.04
CA LYS A 377 -10.20 31.19 -17.00
C LYS A 377 -10.36 29.76 -16.46
N LEU A 378 -11.60 29.34 -16.21
CA LEU A 378 -11.90 27.98 -15.76
C LEU A 378 -11.51 26.95 -16.82
N ALA A 379 -11.80 27.22 -18.10
CA ALA A 379 -11.41 26.34 -19.19
C ALA A 379 -9.89 26.18 -19.31
N ALA A 380 -9.15 27.29 -19.20
CA ALA A 380 -7.69 27.27 -19.21
C ALA A 380 -7.11 26.43 -18.06
N GLU A 381 -7.68 26.56 -16.85
CA GLU A 381 -7.24 25.78 -15.68
C GLU A 381 -7.51 24.27 -15.83
N VAL A 382 -8.65 23.91 -16.42
CA VAL A 382 -9.00 22.52 -16.71
C VAL A 382 -8.07 21.93 -17.77
N GLU A 383 -7.72 22.70 -18.81
CA GLU A 383 -6.85 22.26 -19.90
C GLU A 383 -5.41 22.05 -19.43
N ASP A 384 -4.88 22.93 -18.57
CA ASP A 384 -3.52 22.84 -18.03
C ASP A 384 -3.33 21.64 -17.09
N GLN A 385 -4.38 21.24 -16.36
CA GLN A 385 -4.30 20.18 -15.35
C GLN A 385 -4.60 18.76 -15.87
N GLY A 386 -4.99 18.60 -17.14
CA GLY A 386 -5.09 17.29 -17.81
C GLY A 386 -6.02 16.28 -17.12
N ASP A 387 -5.52 15.09 -16.81
CA ASP A 387 -6.31 13.97 -16.22
C ASP A 387 -6.59 14.10 -14.70
N ARG A 388 -6.44 15.30 -14.14
CA ARG A 388 -6.59 15.56 -12.69
C ARG A 388 -7.98 16.09 -12.37
N VAL A 389 -8.33 16.06 -11.08
CA VAL A 389 -9.42 16.91 -10.58
C VAL A 389 -8.81 18.30 -10.41
N PRO A 390 -9.26 19.31 -11.17
CA PRO A 390 -8.57 20.58 -11.22
C PRO A 390 -8.80 21.40 -9.95
N ASP A 391 -7.73 22.03 -9.44
CA ASP A 391 -7.88 23.15 -8.49
C ASP A 391 -8.25 24.41 -9.28
N LEU A 392 -9.50 24.86 -9.12
CA LEU A 392 -10.05 25.99 -9.87
C LEU A 392 -9.96 27.32 -9.12
N SER A 393 -9.44 27.32 -7.89
CA SER A 393 -9.27 28.54 -7.08
C SER A 393 -8.50 29.65 -7.83
N PRO A 394 -7.43 29.36 -8.61
CA PRO A 394 -6.69 30.38 -9.34
C PRO A 394 -7.53 31.16 -10.36
N ALA A 395 -8.57 30.54 -10.94
CA ALA A 395 -9.44 31.21 -11.90
C ALA A 395 -10.26 32.36 -11.28
N PHE A 396 -10.41 32.37 -9.95
CA PHE A 396 -11.14 33.39 -9.20
C PHE A 396 -10.22 34.51 -8.67
N GLU A 397 -8.90 34.44 -8.90
CA GLU A 397 -7.97 35.46 -8.45
C GLU A 397 -7.68 36.54 -9.53
N PRO A 398 -7.59 37.84 -9.14
CA PRO A 398 -7.96 38.39 -7.84
C PRO A 398 -9.49 38.44 -7.65
N MET A 399 -9.94 38.18 -6.42
CA MET A 399 -11.35 38.31 -6.06
C MET A 399 -11.84 39.77 -6.20
N PRO A 400 -13.13 39.98 -6.55
CA PRO A 400 -13.73 41.30 -6.57
C PRO A 400 -13.55 42.04 -5.23
N THR A 401 -13.30 43.36 -5.31
CA THR A 401 -13.21 44.20 -4.11
C THR A 401 -14.57 44.56 -3.52
N ASP A 402 -15.61 44.52 -4.35
CA ASP A 402 -16.98 44.74 -3.92
C ASP A 402 -17.48 43.54 -3.09
N PRO A 403 -18.02 43.74 -1.87
CA PRO A 403 -18.45 42.64 -1.01
C PRO A 403 -19.55 41.76 -1.61
N GLU A 404 -20.53 42.35 -2.31
CA GLU A 404 -21.65 41.59 -2.88
C GLU A 404 -21.17 40.72 -4.04
N GLN A 405 -20.37 41.27 -4.95
CA GLN A 405 -19.74 40.49 -6.01
C GLN A 405 -18.80 39.41 -5.47
N ARG A 406 -18.05 39.71 -4.41
CA ARG A 406 -17.16 38.74 -3.77
C ARG A 406 -17.95 37.55 -3.20
N ASP A 407 -19.07 37.80 -2.51
CA ASP A 407 -19.93 36.74 -1.99
C ASP A 407 -20.50 35.87 -3.12
N GLN A 408 -20.84 36.47 -4.27
CA GLN A 408 -21.29 35.75 -5.46
C GLN A 408 -20.19 34.85 -6.03
N TYR A 409 -18.96 35.35 -6.17
CA TYR A 409 -17.82 34.57 -6.65
C TYR A 409 -17.46 33.44 -5.69
N GLU A 410 -17.46 33.68 -4.38
CA GLU A 410 -17.24 32.66 -3.35
C GLU A 410 -18.33 31.57 -3.41
N ALA A 411 -19.58 31.93 -3.66
CA ALA A 411 -20.68 30.98 -3.83
C ALA A 411 -20.52 30.10 -5.09
N ILE A 412 -20.09 30.69 -6.21
CA ILE A 412 -19.79 29.96 -7.45
C ILE A 412 -18.64 28.98 -7.21
N LEU A 413 -17.51 29.45 -6.67
CA LEU A 413 -16.35 28.62 -6.37
C LEU A 413 -16.72 27.45 -5.46
N THR A 414 -17.42 27.72 -4.35
CA THR A 414 -17.88 26.69 -3.41
C THR A 414 -18.81 25.68 -4.09
N GLY A 415 -19.70 26.15 -4.98
CA GLY A 415 -20.60 25.31 -5.75
C GLY A 415 -19.85 24.35 -6.68
N ILE A 416 -18.88 24.87 -7.45
CA ILE A 416 -18.08 24.08 -8.39
C ILE A 416 -17.21 23.08 -7.64
N GLU A 417 -16.49 23.51 -6.59
CA GLU A 417 -15.67 22.63 -5.76
C GLU A 417 -16.48 21.48 -5.16
N SER A 418 -17.70 21.77 -4.68
CA SER A 418 -18.60 20.76 -4.12
C SER A 418 -18.97 19.71 -5.16
N GLN A 419 -19.22 20.11 -6.41
CA GLN A 419 -19.48 19.17 -7.50
C GLN A 419 -18.24 18.36 -7.87
N LEU A 420 -17.06 18.99 -7.96
CA LEU A 420 -15.80 18.30 -8.23
C LEU A 420 -15.49 17.25 -7.16
N LYS A 421 -15.57 17.61 -5.87
CA LYS A 421 -15.34 16.68 -4.75
C LYS A 421 -16.36 15.54 -4.75
N LYS A 422 -17.62 15.81 -5.12
CA LYS A 422 -18.66 14.78 -5.25
C LYS A 422 -18.41 13.84 -6.43
N ALA A 423 -18.04 14.38 -7.58
CA ALA A 423 -17.69 13.64 -8.78
C ALA A 423 -16.48 12.74 -8.53
N ALA A 424 -15.42 13.29 -7.92
CA ALA A 424 -14.25 12.54 -7.47
C ALA A 424 -14.66 11.39 -6.55
N THR A 425 -15.40 11.67 -5.47
CA THR A 425 -15.88 10.62 -4.53
C THR A 425 -16.62 9.49 -5.25
N LYS A 426 -17.46 9.84 -6.23
CA LYS A 426 -18.21 8.87 -7.03
C LYS A 426 -17.31 8.06 -7.97
N ALA A 427 -16.25 8.66 -8.52
CA ALA A 427 -15.28 7.98 -9.38
C ALA A 427 -14.52 6.86 -8.65
N PHE A 428 -14.34 6.95 -7.32
CA PHE A 428 -13.68 5.90 -6.54
C PHE A 428 -14.62 4.78 -6.07
N SER A 429 -15.94 4.99 -6.14
CA SER A 429 -16.96 4.11 -5.54
C SER A 429 -16.85 2.65 -6.03
N LEU A 430 -16.87 2.44 -7.35
CA LEU A 430 -16.82 1.08 -7.90
C LEU A 430 -15.50 0.39 -7.61
N SER A 431 -14.39 1.14 -7.63
CA SER A 431 -13.07 0.59 -7.34
C SER A 431 -12.96 0.07 -5.90
N PHE A 432 -13.57 0.77 -4.93
CA PHE A 432 -13.71 0.26 -3.56
C PHE A 432 -14.65 -0.94 -3.46
N LEU A 433 -15.76 -0.97 -4.20
CA LEU A 433 -16.69 -2.10 -4.22
C LEU A 433 -16.07 -3.37 -4.84
N ILE A 434 -15.27 -3.23 -5.90
CA ILE A 434 -14.50 -4.35 -6.47
C ILE A 434 -13.42 -4.81 -5.47
N SER A 435 -12.77 -3.89 -4.78
CA SER A 435 -11.83 -4.23 -3.71
C SER A 435 -12.50 -4.99 -2.57
N ALA A 436 -13.72 -4.62 -2.19
CA ALA A 436 -14.54 -5.35 -1.23
C ALA A 436 -14.90 -6.76 -1.74
N LEU A 437 -15.22 -6.89 -3.03
CA LEU A 437 -15.49 -8.18 -3.66
C LEU A 437 -14.28 -9.13 -3.59
N PHE A 438 -13.05 -8.66 -3.79
CA PHE A 438 -11.86 -9.50 -3.57
C PHE A 438 -11.78 -10.02 -2.13
N GLY A 439 -12.10 -9.18 -1.14
CA GLY A 439 -12.17 -9.59 0.26
C GLY A 439 -13.22 -10.68 0.50
N LEU A 440 -14.42 -10.55 -0.08
CA LEU A 440 -15.46 -11.58 0.02
C LEU A 440 -15.09 -12.87 -0.71
N LEU A 441 -14.48 -12.78 -1.90
CA LEU A 441 -14.04 -13.95 -2.65
C LEU A 441 -13.00 -14.77 -1.89
N ALA A 442 -12.22 -14.15 -0.98
CA ALA A 442 -11.30 -14.86 -0.11
C ALA A 442 -12.00 -15.88 0.82
N LEU A 443 -13.31 -15.73 1.08
CA LEU A 443 -14.09 -16.68 1.88
C LEU A 443 -14.14 -18.08 1.24
N ILE A 444 -14.06 -18.18 -0.10
CA ILE A 444 -14.08 -19.46 -0.82
C ILE A 444 -12.85 -20.31 -0.44
N PRO A 445 -11.60 -19.84 -0.65
CA PRO A 445 -10.43 -20.60 -0.23
C PRO A 445 -10.31 -20.72 1.30
N ILE A 446 -10.80 -19.75 2.10
CA ILE A 446 -10.90 -19.91 3.56
C ILE A 446 -11.80 -21.10 3.94
N GLY A 447 -12.92 -21.31 3.25
CA GLY A 447 -13.79 -22.47 3.47
C GLY A 447 -13.16 -23.81 3.06
N MET A 448 -12.14 -23.80 2.21
CA MET A 448 -11.44 -24.99 1.73
C MET A 448 -10.27 -25.44 2.62
N THR A 449 -9.87 -24.67 3.63
CA THR A 449 -8.79 -25.03 4.56
C THR A 449 -9.23 -26.16 5.49
N ARG A 450 -8.94 -27.42 5.14
CA ARG A 450 -9.45 -28.62 5.84
C ARG A 450 -8.88 -28.84 7.26
N ARG A 451 -7.93 -28.02 7.73
CA ARG A 451 -7.23 -28.18 9.02
C ARG A 451 -6.81 -26.83 9.59
N LEU A 452 -7.76 -26.10 10.19
CA LEU A 452 -7.47 -24.89 10.97
C LEU A 452 -7.83 -25.06 12.46
N ASP A 453 -8.37 -26.24 12.84
CA ASP A 453 -8.96 -26.50 14.15
C ASP A 453 -8.29 -27.69 14.88
N LEU A 454 -6.99 -27.93 14.69
CA LEU A 454 -6.23 -28.95 15.44
C LEU A 454 -5.00 -28.37 16.10
#